data_AF-A0A371P7S8-F1
#
_entry.id   AF-A0A371P7S8-F1
#
_cell.length_a   1.000
_cell.length_b   1.000
_cell.length_c   1.000
_cell.angle_alpha   90.00
_cell.angle_beta   90.00
_cell.angle_gamma   90.00
#
_symmetry.space_group_name_H-M   'P 1'
#
loop_
_entity.id
_entity.type
_entity.pdbx_description
1 polymer ?
#
loop_
_entity_poly.entity_id
_entity_poly.type
_entity_poly.pdbx_seq_one_letter_code
_entity_poly.pdbx_strand_id
1 'polypeptide(L)'
;MIFSRIVDNFQYLVSLIREILVVKPEILHNKQPTILIEQILKADSIDALLKETIESKVSELSNKGFGNIEEWCISKGIPLAVDKEDKMKIVESIAIRNIIVHNRCIVDEKYIKAVPDSKFLVGSLRELEVNDLYNMINTLTKLVTETDNKSIEKFSLTRTKINKEEF
;
A
#
# COMPACT_ATOMS: atom_id res chain seq x y z
N MET A 1 5.83 13.94 -12.16
CA MET A 1 5.58 13.13 -13.38
C MET A 1 4.36 12.23 -13.16
N ILE A 2 3.66 11.85 -14.24
CA ILE A 2 2.45 11.01 -14.19
C ILE A 2 2.69 9.65 -13.51
N PHE A 3 3.84 9.02 -13.78
CA PHE A 3 4.24 7.74 -13.17
C PHE A 3 4.20 7.78 -11.64
N SER A 4 4.80 8.81 -11.03
CA SER A 4 4.79 8.98 -9.56
C SER A 4 3.38 9.03 -9.01
N ARG A 5 2.47 9.75 -9.68
CA ARG A 5 1.08 9.89 -9.21
C ARG A 5 0.32 8.56 -9.22
N ILE A 6 0.59 7.72 -10.21
CA ILE A 6 -0.03 6.39 -10.27
C ILE A 6 0.53 5.50 -9.15
N VAL A 7 1.81 5.64 -8.77
CA VAL A 7 2.40 4.84 -7.67
C VAL A 7 1.76 5.32 -6.38
N ASP A 8 1.57 6.63 -6.22
CA ASP A 8 0.95 7.21 -5.05
C ASP A 8 -0.50 6.73 -4.84
N ASN A 9 -1.18 6.18 -5.87
CA ASN A 9 -2.46 5.49 -5.71
C ASN A 9 -2.38 4.22 -4.84
N PHE A 10 -1.19 3.76 -4.44
CA PHE A 10 -1.04 2.79 -3.33
C PHE A 10 -1.73 3.24 -2.04
N GLN A 11 -1.98 4.54 -1.87
CA GLN A 11 -2.81 5.10 -0.79
C GLN A 11 -4.22 4.49 -0.74
N TYR A 12 -4.72 3.96 -1.86
CA TYR A 12 -5.97 3.21 -1.88
C TYR A 12 -5.92 1.98 -0.98
N LEU A 13 -4.84 1.18 -1.01
CA LEU A 13 -4.72 -0.01 -0.16
C LEU A 13 -4.75 0.36 1.32
N VAL A 14 -4.10 1.47 1.67
CA VAL A 14 -4.08 2.03 3.04
C VAL A 14 -5.49 2.45 3.45
N SER A 15 -6.27 3.01 2.52
CA SER A 15 -7.67 3.39 2.76
C SER A 15 -8.58 2.16 2.91
N LEU A 16 -8.40 1.12 2.10
CA LEU A 16 -9.12 -0.14 2.22
C LEU A 16 -8.81 -0.82 3.57
N ILE A 17 -7.55 -0.84 3.99
CA ILE A 17 -7.16 -1.36 5.31
C ILE A 17 -7.87 -0.58 6.43
N ARG A 18 -7.95 0.75 6.32
CA ARG A 18 -8.70 1.57 7.29
C ARG A 18 -10.17 1.13 7.36
N GLU A 19 -10.84 0.96 6.22
CA GLU A 19 -12.24 0.51 6.18
C GLU A 19 -12.42 -0.87 6.82
N ILE A 20 -11.53 -1.82 6.51
CA ILE A 20 -11.52 -3.14 7.12
C ILE A 20 -11.39 -3.03 8.65
N LEU A 21 -10.47 -2.19 9.15
CA LEU A 21 -10.23 -2.02 10.58
C LEU A 21 -11.38 -1.33 11.31
N VAL A 22 -12.13 -0.46 10.64
CA VAL A 22 -13.34 0.15 11.19
C VAL A 22 -14.45 -0.90 11.38
N VAL A 23 -14.62 -1.82 10.42
CA VAL A 23 -15.63 -2.88 10.50
C VAL A 23 -15.19 -4.04 11.39
N LYS A 24 -13.87 -4.32 11.44
CA LYS A 24 -13.25 -5.45 12.13
C LYS A 24 -12.07 -5.02 12.99
N PRO A 25 -12.29 -4.21 14.03
CA PRO A 25 -11.22 -3.73 14.90
C PRO A 25 -10.47 -4.85 15.63
N GLU A 26 -11.09 -6.02 15.81
CA GLU A 26 -10.45 -7.20 16.40
C GLU A 26 -9.17 -7.65 15.66
N ILE A 27 -9.00 -7.26 14.39
CA ILE A 27 -7.78 -7.52 13.60
C ILE A 27 -6.55 -6.83 14.23
N LEU A 28 -6.75 -5.71 14.94
CA LEU A 28 -5.68 -5.00 15.64
C LEU A 28 -5.07 -5.81 16.80
N HIS A 29 -5.73 -6.87 17.27
CA HIS A 29 -5.17 -7.73 18.30
C HIS A 29 -3.80 -8.28 17.88
N ASN A 30 -2.77 -7.76 18.54
CA ASN A 30 -1.44 -8.34 18.53
C ASN A 30 -1.27 -9.18 19.80
N LYS A 31 -0.28 -10.08 19.81
CA LYS A 31 0.07 -10.85 21.01
C LYS A 31 0.46 -9.94 22.19
N GLN A 32 0.85 -8.68 21.94
CA GLN A 32 1.02 -7.62 22.93
C GLN A 32 0.63 -6.26 22.31
N PRO A 33 -0.62 -5.78 22.47
CA PRO A 33 -0.94 -4.40 22.16
C PRO A 33 -0.44 -3.49 23.31
N THR A 34 0.43 -2.54 23.00
CA THR A 34 0.88 -1.52 23.95
C THR A 34 0.05 -0.26 23.75
N ILE A 35 -0.79 0.07 24.71
CA ILE A 35 -1.49 1.37 24.78
C ILE A 35 -0.87 2.14 25.94
N LEU A 36 -0.41 3.37 25.70
CA LEU A 36 0.13 4.21 26.76
C LEU A 36 -1.00 4.69 27.67
N ILE A 37 -0.74 4.75 28.98
CA ILE A 37 -1.71 5.28 29.96
C ILE A 37 -2.15 6.69 29.57
N GLU A 38 -1.24 7.51 29.04
CA GLU A 38 -1.53 8.85 28.53
C GLU A 38 -2.62 8.85 27.45
N GLN A 39 -2.62 7.89 26.53
CA GLN A 39 -3.63 7.78 25.48
C GLN A 39 -5.00 7.43 26.06
N ILE A 40 -5.03 6.57 27.10
CA ILE A 40 -6.27 6.22 27.80
C ILE A 40 -6.83 7.45 28.53
N LEU A 41 -5.97 8.22 29.20
CA LEU A 41 -6.38 9.41 29.96
C LEU A 41 -6.81 10.58 29.05
N LYS A 42 -6.30 10.64 27.82
CA LYS A 42 -6.65 11.67 26.82
C LYS A 42 -7.87 11.31 25.97
N ALA A 43 -8.25 10.03 25.91
CA ALA A 43 -9.36 9.61 25.07
C ALA A 43 -10.71 9.98 25.69
N ASP A 44 -11.54 10.69 24.91
CA ASP A 44 -12.91 11.05 25.33
C ASP A 44 -13.84 9.83 25.46
N SER A 45 -13.52 8.75 24.75
CA SER A 45 -14.26 7.48 24.76
C SER A 45 -13.42 6.32 24.24
N ILE A 46 -13.89 5.08 24.45
CA ILE A 46 -13.29 3.88 23.85
C ILE A 46 -13.31 3.97 22.32
N ASP A 47 -14.37 4.51 21.73
CA ASP A 47 -14.48 4.68 20.27
C ASP A 47 -13.45 5.68 19.75
N ALA A 48 -13.20 6.77 20.49
CA ALA A 48 -12.16 7.74 20.15
C ALA A 48 -10.76 7.10 20.19
N LEU A 49 -10.49 6.31 21.25
CA LEU A 49 -9.23 5.56 21.38
C LEU A 49 -9.05 4.54 20.25
N LEU A 50 -10.11 3.83 19.88
CA LEU A 50 -10.07 2.86 18.79
C LEU A 50 -9.78 3.55 17.45
N LYS A 51 -10.45 4.67 17.17
CA LYS A 51 -10.22 5.46 15.96
C LYS A 51 -8.77 5.97 15.88
N GLU A 52 -8.24 6.50 16.98
CA GLU A 52 -6.84 6.93 17.04
C GLU A 52 -5.86 5.78 16.81
N THR A 53 -6.16 4.60 17.37
CA THR A 53 -5.37 3.38 17.18
C THR A 53 -5.36 2.92 15.72
N ILE A 54 -6.52 2.95 15.06
CA ILE A 54 -6.65 2.63 13.63
C ILE A 54 -5.82 3.61 12.80
N GLU A 55 -5.99 4.92 12.99
CA GLU A 55 -5.25 5.92 12.22
C GLU A 55 -3.73 5.82 12.45
N SER A 56 -3.30 5.56 13.69
CA SER A 56 -1.89 5.34 14.01
C SER A 56 -1.34 4.12 13.27
N LYS A 57 -2.08 3.01 13.23
CA LYS A 57 -1.68 1.79 12.50
C LYS A 57 -1.63 2.01 10.99
N VAL A 58 -2.64 2.67 10.44
CA VAL A 58 -2.74 2.98 9.01
C VAL A 58 -1.59 3.91 8.58
N SER A 59 -1.27 4.92 9.40
CA SER A 59 -0.12 5.80 9.20
C SER A 59 1.21 5.06 9.26
N GLU A 60 1.39 4.16 10.24
CA GLU A 60 2.59 3.31 10.34
C GLU A 60 2.80 2.48 9.06
N LEU A 61 1.73 1.84 8.56
CA LEU A 61 1.77 1.01 7.36
C LEU A 61 2.08 1.82 6.09
N SER A 62 1.46 3.00 5.94
CA SER A 62 1.68 3.90 4.81
C SER A 62 3.16 4.33 4.70
N ASN A 63 3.81 4.57 5.85
CA ASN A 63 5.20 5.02 5.90
C ASN A 63 6.25 3.90 5.67
N LYS A 64 5.89 2.63 5.90
CA LYS A 64 6.82 1.48 5.80
C LYS A 64 6.90 0.85 4.41
N GLY A 65 6.05 1.27 3.47
CA GLY A 65 6.03 0.81 2.07
C GLY A 65 5.35 -0.53 1.85
N PHE A 66 5.22 -0.93 0.57
CA PHE A 66 4.37 -2.05 0.14
C PHE A 66 4.71 -3.40 0.78
N GLY A 67 6.00 -3.75 0.91
CA GLY A 67 6.41 -5.04 1.48
C GLY A 67 5.92 -5.22 2.92
N ASN A 68 5.98 -4.16 3.74
CA ASN A 68 5.47 -4.20 5.12
C ASN A 68 3.94 -4.29 5.15
N ILE A 69 3.25 -3.62 4.21
CA ILE A 69 1.79 -3.71 4.07
C ILE A 69 1.39 -5.15 3.75
N GLU A 70 2.05 -5.78 2.78
CA GLU A 70 1.80 -7.17 2.38
C GLU A 70 2.01 -8.13 3.54
N GLU A 71 3.18 -8.08 4.19
CA GLU A 71 3.50 -8.95 5.33
C GLU A 71 2.46 -8.81 6.45
N TRP A 72 2.07 -7.57 6.77
CA TRP A 72 1.07 -7.32 7.79
C TRP A 72 -0.31 -7.85 7.38
N CYS A 73 -0.77 -7.57 6.16
CA CYS A 73 -2.04 -8.09 5.64
C CYS A 73 -2.09 -9.62 5.70
N ILE A 74 -1.03 -10.31 5.27
CA ILE A 74 -0.91 -11.77 5.35
C ILE A 74 -1.03 -12.23 6.80
N SER A 75 -0.29 -11.61 7.73
CA SER A 75 -0.31 -11.97 9.15
C SER A 75 -1.69 -11.81 9.81
N LYS A 76 -2.51 -10.90 9.26
CA LYS A 76 -3.86 -10.57 9.72
C LYS A 76 -4.96 -11.26 8.94
N GLY A 77 -4.61 -12.05 7.93
CA GLY A 77 -5.58 -12.68 7.04
C GLY A 77 -6.37 -11.68 6.21
N ILE A 78 -5.87 -10.46 5.99
CA ILE A 78 -6.45 -9.53 5.02
C ILE A 78 -6.03 -10.02 3.63
N PRO A 79 -6.97 -10.28 2.71
CA PRO A 79 -6.62 -10.79 1.40
C PRO A 79 -5.92 -9.70 0.61
N LEU A 80 -4.70 -9.98 0.14
CA LEU A 80 -3.99 -9.13 -0.82
C LEU A 80 -3.76 -9.93 -2.09
N ALA A 81 -4.30 -9.46 -3.21
CA ALA A 81 -4.25 -10.15 -4.48
C ALA A 81 -2.94 -9.82 -5.23
N VAL A 82 -1.82 -10.24 -4.67
CA VAL A 82 -0.49 -10.05 -5.25
C VAL A 82 0.19 -11.40 -5.42
N ASP A 83 0.53 -11.74 -6.67
CA ASP A 83 1.39 -12.88 -6.96
C ASP A 83 2.87 -12.46 -6.95
N LYS A 84 3.77 -13.44 -7.06
CA LYS A 84 5.22 -13.19 -6.99
C LYS A 84 5.70 -12.25 -8.10
N GLU A 85 5.12 -12.35 -9.30
CA GLU A 85 5.53 -11.55 -10.46
C GLU A 85 5.02 -10.10 -10.32
N ASP A 86 3.76 -9.93 -9.95
CA ASP A 86 3.16 -8.64 -9.67
C ASP A 86 3.89 -7.93 -8.53
N LYS A 87 4.29 -8.66 -7.48
CA LYS A 87 5.11 -8.12 -6.39
C LYS A 87 6.41 -7.51 -6.90
N MET A 88 7.13 -8.20 -7.79
CA MET A 88 8.38 -7.67 -8.35
C MET A 88 8.12 -6.38 -9.14
N LYS A 89 7.08 -6.36 -9.98
CA LYS A 89 6.68 -5.17 -10.77
C LYS A 89 6.30 -3.99 -9.88
N ILE A 90 5.60 -4.25 -8.77
CA ILE A 90 5.23 -3.24 -7.77
C ILE A 90 6.47 -2.66 -7.09
N VAL A 91 7.37 -3.53 -6.61
CA VAL A 91 8.61 -3.11 -5.95
C VAL A 91 9.47 -2.28 -6.90
N GLU A 92 9.60 -2.70 -8.14
CA GLU A 92 10.31 -1.94 -9.17
C GLU A 92 9.63 -0.59 -9.46
N SER A 93 8.30 -0.55 -9.58
CA SER A 93 7.55 0.71 -9.79
C SER A 93 7.76 1.71 -8.64
N ILE A 94 7.77 1.23 -7.39
CA ILE A 94 8.08 2.08 -6.22
C ILE A 94 9.52 2.58 -6.27
N ALA A 95 10.47 1.71 -6.62
CA ALA A 95 11.88 2.08 -6.75
C ALA A 95 12.09 3.13 -7.86
N ILE A 96 11.43 2.97 -9.01
CA ILE A 96 11.41 3.95 -10.10
C ILE A 96 10.86 5.29 -9.61
N ARG A 97 9.72 5.30 -8.91
CA ARG A 97 9.14 6.53 -8.35
C ARG A 97 10.10 7.21 -7.38
N ASN A 98 10.82 6.46 -6.56
CA ASN A 98 11.80 7.04 -5.64
C ASN A 98 12.95 7.73 -6.37
N ILE A 99 13.53 7.12 -7.40
CA ILE A 99 14.61 7.76 -8.17
C ILE A 99 14.10 8.92 -9.03
N ILE A 100 12.85 8.90 -9.51
CA ILE A 100 12.22 10.05 -10.17
C ILE A 100 12.17 11.25 -9.23
N VAL A 101 11.67 11.03 -8.00
CA VAL A 101 11.43 12.10 -7.03
C VAL A 101 12.73 12.62 -6.41
N HIS A 102 13.65 11.72 -6.07
CA HIS A 102 14.80 12.06 -5.24
C HIS A 102 16.12 12.18 -6.02
N ASN A 103 16.27 11.45 -7.13
CA ASN A 103 17.55 11.32 -7.83
C ASN A 103 17.47 11.68 -9.32
N ARG A 104 16.42 12.37 -9.78
CA ARG A 104 16.24 12.76 -11.20
C ARG A 104 16.43 11.58 -12.17
N CYS A 105 15.86 10.43 -11.82
CA CYS A 105 15.96 9.16 -12.55
C CYS A 105 17.36 8.52 -12.57
N ILE A 106 18.30 8.98 -11.74
CA ILE A 106 19.60 8.33 -11.56
C ILE A 106 19.45 7.16 -10.59
N VAL A 107 19.93 6.00 -11.02
CA VAL A 107 19.91 4.77 -10.21
C VAL A 107 20.86 4.89 -9.03
N ASP A 108 20.35 4.61 -7.83
CA ASP A 108 21.13 4.57 -6.59
C ASP A 108 21.23 3.14 -6.01
N GLU A 109 21.96 2.99 -4.91
CA GLU A 109 22.09 1.70 -4.23
C GLU A 109 20.75 1.18 -3.70
N LYS A 110 19.84 2.07 -3.31
CA LYS A 110 18.50 1.70 -2.82
C LYS A 110 17.68 1.06 -3.94
N TYR A 111 17.78 1.59 -5.15
CA TYR A 111 17.15 1.04 -6.34
C TYR A 111 17.64 -0.39 -6.61
N ILE A 112 18.97 -0.60 -6.69
CA ILE A 112 19.55 -1.93 -6.98
C ILE A 112 19.24 -2.93 -5.87
N LYS A 113 19.23 -2.49 -4.61
CA LYS A 113 18.83 -3.36 -3.49
C LYS A 113 17.36 -3.80 -3.60
N ALA A 114 16.48 -2.93 -4.09
CA ALA A 114 15.07 -3.25 -4.29
C ALA A 114 14.83 -4.11 -5.54
N VAL A 115 15.64 -3.92 -6.59
CA VAL A 115 15.51 -4.58 -7.90
C VAL A 115 16.85 -5.24 -8.26
N PRO A 116 17.20 -6.37 -7.61
CA PRO A 116 18.53 -6.99 -7.77
C PRO A 116 18.78 -7.49 -9.19
N ASP A 117 17.74 -7.89 -9.93
CA ASP A 117 17.83 -8.39 -11.30
C ASP A 117 17.80 -7.25 -12.36
N SER A 118 18.01 -6.00 -11.93
CA SER A 118 17.96 -4.86 -12.85
C SER A 118 19.12 -4.85 -13.84
N LYS A 119 18.81 -4.50 -15.10
CA LYS A 119 19.83 -4.27 -16.15
C LYS A 119 20.61 -2.96 -15.98
N PHE A 120 20.18 -2.08 -15.07
CA PHE A 120 20.77 -0.75 -14.89
C PHE A 120 21.88 -0.78 -13.83
N LEU A 121 22.84 0.13 -13.96
CA LEU A 121 23.96 0.26 -13.02
C LEU A 121 23.79 1.48 -12.12
N VAL A 122 24.37 1.46 -10.91
CA VAL A 122 24.40 2.64 -10.03
C VAL A 122 25.05 3.82 -10.77
N GLY A 123 24.41 4.99 -10.70
CA GLY A 123 24.84 6.21 -11.39
C GLY A 123 24.34 6.34 -12.84
N SER A 124 23.78 5.27 -13.41
CA SER A 124 23.17 5.32 -14.75
C SER A 124 21.80 6.02 -14.72
N LEU A 125 21.43 6.62 -15.86
CA LEU A 125 20.08 7.13 -16.08
C LEU A 125 19.14 5.95 -16.34
N ARG A 126 18.08 5.81 -15.54
CA ARG A 126 16.97 4.91 -15.84
C ARG A 126 15.88 5.69 -16.59
N GLU A 127 15.88 5.54 -17.90
CA GLU A 127 14.84 6.12 -18.75
C GLU A 127 13.49 5.46 -18.48
N LEU A 128 12.42 6.26 -18.51
CA LEU A 128 11.04 5.80 -18.39
C LEU A 128 10.50 5.47 -19.77
N GLU A 129 10.17 4.21 -19.99
CA GLU A 129 9.53 3.75 -21.21
C GLU A 129 8.00 3.78 -21.04
N VAL A 130 7.27 3.91 -22.16
CA VAL A 130 5.80 3.83 -22.15
C VAL A 130 5.33 2.48 -21.57
N ASN A 131 6.10 1.42 -21.80
CA ASN A 131 5.81 0.09 -21.26
C ASN A 131 5.86 0.04 -19.72
N ASP A 132 6.74 0.82 -19.08
CA ASP A 132 6.77 0.93 -17.61
C ASP A 132 5.43 1.45 -17.08
N LEU A 133 4.87 2.47 -17.75
CA LEU A 133 3.58 3.05 -17.39
C LEU A 133 2.44 2.04 -17.56
N TYR A 134 2.39 1.32 -18.68
CA TYR A 134 1.36 0.30 -18.94
C TYR A 134 1.43 -0.85 -17.94
N ASN A 135 2.62 -1.41 -17.70
CA ASN A 135 2.82 -2.50 -16.75
C ASN A 135 2.34 -2.08 -15.37
N MET A 136 2.72 -0.89 -14.95
CA MET A 136 2.34 -0.36 -13.67
C MET A 136 0.83 -0.15 -13.52
N ILE A 137 0.17 0.48 -14.49
CA ILE A 137 -1.29 0.69 -14.45
C ILE A 137 -2.02 -0.65 -14.38
N ASN A 138 -1.61 -1.62 -15.22
CA ASN A 138 -2.24 -2.94 -15.27
C ASN A 138 -2.06 -3.70 -13.95
N THR A 139 -0.84 -3.76 -13.43
CA THR A 139 -0.54 -4.46 -12.17
C THR A 139 -1.27 -3.81 -10.99
N LEU A 140 -1.29 -2.48 -10.89
CA LEU A 140 -2.00 -1.79 -9.81
C LEU A 140 -3.51 -1.96 -9.90
N THR A 141 -4.07 -1.85 -11.11
CA THR A 141 -5.52 -2.01 -11.32
C THR A 141 -5.97 -3.42 -10.97
N LYS A 142 -5.22 -4.44 -11.40
CA LYS A 142 -5.46 -5.84 -11.05
C LYS A 142 -5.41 -6.04 -9.54
N LEU A 143 -4.30 -5.61 -8.90
CA LEU A 143 -4.10 -5.72 -7.45
C LEU A 143 -5.26 -5.08 -6.68
N VAL A 144 -5.59 -3.83 -7.00
CA VAL A 144 -6.64 -3.07 -6.31
C VAL A 144 -7.99 -3.73 -6.49
N THR A 145 -8.38 -4.05 -7.72
CA THR A 145 -9.71 -4.60 -8.03
C THR A 145 -9.90 -5.97 -7.38
N GLU A 146 -8.91 -6.87 -7.46
CA GLU A 146 -9.01 -8.19 -6.87
C GLU A 146 -8.96 -8.16 -5.34
N THR A 147 -8.10 -7.31 -4.77
CA THR A 147 -7.99 -7.12 -3.31
C THR A 147 -9.28 -6.55 -2.74
N ASP A 148 -9.86 -5.54 -3.40
CA ASP A 148 -11.12 -4.92 -3.00
C ASP A 148 -12.27 -5.94 -3.03
N ASN A 149 -12.45 -6.66 -4.14
CA ASN A 149 -13.49 -7.68 -4.25
C ASN A 149 -13.37 -8.76 -3.16
N LYS A 150 -12.17 -9.29 -2.92
CA LYS A 150 -11.92 -10.29 -1.86
C LYS A 150 -12.16 -9.73 -0.46
N SER A 151 -11.83 -8.46 -0.24
CA SER A 151 -12.03 -7.79 1.05
C SER A 151 -13.51 -7.51 1.32
N ILE A 152 -14.25 -7.06 0.32
CA ILE A 152 -15.71 -6.88 0.38
C ILE A 152 -16.38 -8.21 0.73
N GLU A 153 -16.04 -9.29 0.03
CA GLU A 153 -16.62 -10.61 0.29
C GLU A 153 -16.31 -11.10 1.70
N LYS A 154 -15.05 -10.99 2.13
CA LYS A 154 -14.61 -11.50 3.44
C LYS A 154 -15.12 -10.68 4.62
N PHE A 155 -15.17 -9.37 4.50
CA PHE A 155 -15.46 -8.45 5.61
C PHE A 155 -16.81 -7.75 5.49
N SER A 156 -17.60 -8.05 4.46
CA SER A 156 -18.92 -7.44 4.20
C SER A 156 -18.86 -5.92 4.14
N LEU A 157 -17.85 -5.36 3.47
CA LEU A 157 -17.68 -3.92 3.29
C LEU A 157 -18.77 -3.34 2.38
N THR A 158 -19.06 -2.04 2.55
CA THR A 158 -20.07 -1.35 1.73
C THR A 158 -19.51 -1.07 0.34
N ARG A 159 -20.18 -1.53 -0.71
CA ARG A 159 -19.74 -1.29 -2.10
C ARG A 159 -20.21 0.07 -2.61
N THR A 160 -19.28 0.99 -2.84
CA THR A 160 -19.55 2.18 -3.65
C THR A 160 -19.57 1.78 -5.12
N LYS A 161 -20.75 1.76 -5.76
CA LYS A 161 -20.85 1.54 -7.21
C LYS A 161 -20.35 2.80 -7.92
N ILE A 162 -19.26 2.69 -8.66
CA ILE A 162 -18.93 3.69 -9.68
C ILE A 162 -19.90 3.43 -10.84
N ASN A 163 -20.86 4.33 -11.06
CA ASN A 163 -21.74 4.26 -12.22
C ASN A 163 -20.87 4.27 -13.49
N LYS A 164 -21.08 3.29 -14.35
CA LYS A 164 -20.39 3.15 -15.65
C LYS A 164 -20.84 4.17 -16.70
N GLU A 165 -21.66 5.13 -16.32
CA GLU A 165 -22.20 6.15 -17.21
C GLU A 165 -21.43 7.43 -16.96
N GLU A 166 -20.97 8.07 -18.04
CA GLU A 166 -20.10 9.26 -18.09
C GLU A 166 -18.60 8.98 -18.20
N PHE A 167 -18.21 8.47 -19.37
CA PHE A 167 -16.97 8.87 -20.05
C PHE A 167 -17.31 9.92 -21.12
#